data_AF-A0A3A0E2B6-F1
#
_entry.id   AF-A0A3A0E2B6-F1
#
_cell.length_a   1.000
_cell.length_b   1.000
_cell.length_c   1.000
_cell.angle_alpha   90.00
_cell.angle_beta   90.00
_cell.angle_gamma   90.00
#
_symmetry.space_group_name_H-M   'P 1'
#
loop_
_entity.id
_entity.type
_entity.pdbx_description
1 polymer ?
#
loop_
_entity_poly.entity_id
_entity_poly.type
_entity_poly.pdbx_seq_one_letter_code
_entity_poly.pdbx_strand_id
1 'polypeptide(L)'
;MSDFNPVTLFFILSEAMGGFLWLLLAAGLLLLGGVVFGVSRLRRAGRPAKRPLMAAAIMGTVATAVFTLLMPAWTLTDTGAFASGIDVAVAVLLGLVPGVLVAAAVFTMASLRCASRGPRVQAA
;
A
#
# COMPACT_ATOMS: atom_id res chain seq x y z
N MET A 1 -1.85 -20.09 -25.22
CA MET A 1 -2.04 -19.53 -23.85
C MET A 1 -3.54 -19.30 -23.60
N SER A 2 -4.35 -20.37 -23.59
CA SER A 2 -5.82 -20.24 -23.44
C SER A 2 -6.40 -21.01 -22.24
N ASP A 3 -5.55 -21.67 -21.43
CA ASP A 3 -5.95 -22.46 -20.25
C ASP A 3 -5.98 -21.63 -18.96
N PHE A 4 -6.15 -20.32 -19.06
CA PHE A 4 -6.23 -19.46 -17.88
C PHE A 4 -7.63 -19.57 -17.27
N ASN A 5 -7.81 -20.45 -16.28
CA ASN A 5 -9.05 -20.55 -15.54
C ASN A 5 -8.98 -19.72 -14.24
N PRO A 6 -9.65 -18.56 -14.17
CA PRO A 6 -9.59 -17.68 -13.01
C PRO A 6 -10.20 -18.31 -11.75
N VAL A 7 -11.12 -19.26 -11.90
CA VAL A 7 -11.74 -19.99 -10.77
C VAL A 7 -10.71 -20.93 -10.15
N THR A 8 -9.96 -21.67 -10.97
CA THR A 8 -8.89 -22.56 -10.49
C THR A 8 -7.78 -21.76 -9.80
N LEU A 9 -7.40 -20.61 -10.35
CA LEU A 9 -6.44 -19.69 -9.73
C LEU A 9 -6.91 -19.19 -8.36
N PHE A 10 -8.19 -18.82 -8.24
CA PHE A 10 -8.76 -18.40 -6.97
C PHE A 10 -8.67 -19.50 -5.91
N PHE A 11 -9.03 -20.74 -6.26
CA PHE A 11 -8.94 -21.87 -5.33
C PHE A 11 -7.51 -22.15 -4.89
N ILE A 12 -6.55 -22.13 -5.81
CA ILE A 12 -5.13 -22.29 -5.49
C ILE A 12 -4.68 -21.19 -4.51
N LEU A 13 -5.06 -19.93 -4.78
CA LEU A 13 -4.73 -18.80 -3.94
C LEU A 13 -5.43 -18.86 -2.57
N SER A 14 -6.70 -19.29 -2.52
CA SER A 14 -7.45 -19.39 -1.27
C SER A 14 -6.97 -20.53 -0.38
N GLU A 15 -6.58 -21.66 -0.98
CA GLU A 15 -5.99 -22.78 -0.27
C GLU A 15 -4.60 -22.40 0.27
N ALA A 16 -3.78 -21.74 -0.56
CA ALA A 16 -2.42 -21.37 -0.20
C ALA A 16 -2.33 -20.19 0.79
N MET A 17 -3.21 -19.20 0.68
CA MET A 17 -3.17 -17.98 1.49
C MET A 17 -4.25 -17.94 2.58
N GLY A 18 -5.26 -18.80 2.55
CA GLY A 18 -6.33 -18.86 3.54
C GLY A 18 -6.97 -17.49 3.82
N GLY A 19 -7.06 -17.12 5.09
CA GLY A 19 -7.60 -15.83 5.53
C GLY A 19 -6.79 -14.61 5.08
N PHE A 20 -5.49 -14.76 4.78
CA PHE A 20 -4.63 -13.66 4.31
C PHE A 20 -5.06 -13.14 2.93
N LEU A 21 -5.66 -13.98 2.11
CA LEU A 21 -6.21 -13.58 0.81
C LEU A 21 -7.22 -12.44 0.96
N TRP A 22 -8.12 -12.56 1.93
CA TRP A 22 -9.14 -11.54 2.20
C TRP A 22 -8.54 -10.24 2.69
N LEU A 23 -7.48 -10.32 3.49
CA LEU A 23 -6.75 -9.16 4.02
C LEU A 23 -6.04 -8.41 2.88
N LEU A 24 -5.41 -9.14 1.96
CA LEU A 24 -4.80 -8.60 0.74
C LEU A 24 -5.85 -8.01 -0.22
N LEU A 25 -6.99 -8.68 -0.38
CA LEU A 25 -8.11 -8.20 -1.20
C LEU A 25 -8.66 -6.89 -0.63
N ALA A 26 -8.88 -6.83 0.69
CA ALA A 26 -9.33 -5.62 1.37
C ALA A 26 -8.31 -4.49 1.24
N ALA A 27 -7.01 -4.76 1.44
CA ALA A 27 -5.95 -3.78 1.24
C ALA A 27 -5.90 -3.27 -0.20
N GLY A 28 -6.05 -4.16 -1.19
CA GLY A 28 -6.11 -3.82 -2.61
C GLY A 28 -7.31 -2.93 -2.95
N LEU A 29 -8.50 -3.25 -2.44
CA LEU A 29 -9.70 -2.43 -2.62
C LEU A 29 -9.55 -1.05 -1.94
N LEU A 30 -8.96 -1.00 -0.76
CA LEU A 30 -8.75 0.24 -0.01
C LEU A 30 -7.72 1.14 -0.72
N LEU A 31 -6.66 0.56 -1.27
CA LEU A 31 -5.73 1.24 -2.18
C LEU A 31 -6.45 1.80 -3.40
N LEU A 32 -7.23 0.97 -4.08
CA LEU A 32 -7.94 1.37 -5.30
C LEU A 32 -8.90 2.53 -5.01
N GLY A 33 -9.68 2.41 -3.93
CA GLY A 33 -10.58 3.46 -3.45
C GLY A 33 -9.84 4.74 -3.10
N GLY A 34 -8.70 4.65 -2.39
CA GLY A 34 -7.86 5.80 -2.05
C GLY A 34 -7.28 6.52 -3.27
N VAL A 35 -6.80 5.76 -4.27
CA VAL A 35 -6.30 6.31 -5.54
C VAL A 35 -7.43 7.00 -6.31
N VAL A 36 -8.57 6.33 -6.50
CA VAL A 36 -9.73 6.89 -7.23
C VAL A 36 -10.24 8.16 -6.54
N PHE A 37 -10.39 8.13 -5.21
CA PHE A 37 -10.86 9.27 -4.44
C PHE A 37 -9.88 10.45 -4.50
N GLY A 38 -8.59 10.20 -4.26
CA GLY A 38 -7.58 11.25 -4.29
C GLY A 38 -7.40 11.85 -5.68
N VAL A 39 -7.36 11.03 -6.74
CA VAL A 39 -7.31 11.50 -8.13
C VAL A 39 -8.55 12.29 -8.48
N SER A 40 -9.75 11.83 -8.12
CA SER A 40 -11.01 12.55 -8.38
C SER A 40 -11.00 13.92 -7.72
N ARG A 41 -10.50 14.03 -6.49
CA ARG A 41 -10.44 15.29 -5.75
C ARG A 41 -9.36 16.24 -6.29
N LEU A 42 -8.19 15.71 -6.68
CA LEU A 42 -7.12 16.48 -7.34
C LEU A 42 -7.56 17.01 -8.71
N ARG A 43 -8.29 16.19 -9.49
CA ARG A 43 -8.91 16.61 -10.75
C ARG A 43 -9.93 17.72 -10.54
N ARG A 44 -10.83 17.60 -9.56
CA ARG A 44 -11.78 18.65 -9.20
C ARG A 44 -11.10 19.97 -8.79
N ALA A 45 -9.93 19.89 -8.16
CA ALA A 45 -9.16 21.06 -7.73
C ALA A 45 -8.15 21.58 -8.77
N GLY A 46 -8.05 20.97 -9.97
CA GLY A 46 -7.10 21.36 -11.02
C GLY A 46 -5.62 21.25 -10.61
N ARG A 47 -5.29 20.41 -9.62
CA ARG A 47 -3.94 20.36 -9.01
C ARG A 47 -3.18 19.08 -9.39
N PRO A 48 -1.85 19.15 -9.57
CA PRO A 48 -1.05 17.99 -9.96
C PRO A 48 -0.89 16.98 -8.82
N ALA A 49 -1.06 15.69 -9.13
CA ALA A 49 -0.95 14.58 -8.18
C ALA A 49 0.50 14.17 -7.81
N LYS A 50 1.53 14.77 -8.44
CA LYS A 50 2.94 14.39 -8.24
C LYS A 50 3.37 14.43 -6.76
N ARG A 51 3.07 15.53 -6.05
CA ARG A 51 3.47 15.71 -4.63
C ARG A 51 2.80 14.71 -3.68
N PRO A 52 1.46 14.52 -3.71
CA PRO A 52 0.82 13.54 -2.84
C PRO A 52 1.25 12.11 -3.17
N LEU A 53 1.45 11.78 -4.45
CA LEU A 53 1.96 10.47 -4.85
C LEU A 53 3.38 10.21 -4.33
N MET A 54 4.28 11.20 -4.47
CA MET A 54 5.67 11.07 -4.00
C MET A 54 5.75 10.93 -2.48
N ALA A 55 4.93 11.69 -1.73
CA ALA A 55 4.83 11.57 -0.29
C ALA A 55 4.32 10.18 0.14
N ALA A 56 3.29 9.68 -0.55
CA ALA A 56 2.74 8.35 -0.30
C ALA A 56 3.74 7.24 -0.60
N ALA A 57 4.49 7.35 -1.70
CA ALA A 57 5.52 6.39 -2.07
C ALA A 57 6.65 6.35 -1.03
N ILE A 58 7.16 7.51 -0.61
CA ILE A 58 8.24 7.60 0.39
C ILE A 58 7.78 7.05 1.74
N MET A 59 6.61 7.49 2.23
CA MET A 59 6.14 7.02 3.53
C MET A 59 5.74 5.54 3.50
N GLY A 60 5.21 5.07 2.37
CA GLY A 60 4.91 3.66 2.16
C GLY A 60 6.15 2.79 2.21
N THR A 61 7.22 3.17 1.50
CA THR A 61 8.48 2.41 1.51
C THR A 61 9.15 2.42 2.88
N VAL A 62 9.16 3.58 3.57
CA VAL A 62 9.68 3.68 4.94
C VAL A 62 8.89 2.78 5.89
N ALA A 63 7.55 2.83 5.83
CA ALA A 63 6.72 1.97 6.66
C ALA A 63 6.95 0.49 6.35
N THR A 64 7.00 0.09 5.08
CA THR A 64 7.34 -1.29 4.69
C THR A 64 8.66 -1.74 5.30
N ALA A 65 9.72 -0.92 5.21
CA ALA A 65 11.02 -1.26 5.78
C ALA A 65 10.95 -1.42 7.30
N VAL A 66 10.28 -0.50 7.99
CA VAL A 66 10.10 -0.55 9.45
C VAL A 66 9.33 -1.80 9.88
N PHE A 67 8.21 -2.10 9.23
CA PHE A 67 7.42 -3.29 9.54
C PHE A 67 8.11 -4.60 9.16
N THR A 68 8.92 -4.60 8.11
CA THR A 68 9.76 -5.75 7.75
C THR A 68 10.75 -6.04 8.88
N LEU A 69 11.49 -5.02 9.35
CA LEU A 69 12.47 -5.19 10.43
C LEU A 69 11.83 -5.55 11.77
N LEU A 70 10.63 -5.02 12.04
CA LEU A 70 9.87 -5.33 13.25
C LEU A 70 9.16 -6.69 13.19
N MET A 71 9.24 -7.42 12.07
CA MET A 71 8.49 -8.67 11.88
C MET A 71 8.56 -9.63 13.09
N PRO A 72 9.74 -9.98 13.64
CA PRO A 72 9.81 -10.85 14.81
C PRO A 72 8.95 -10.37 15.99
N ALA A 73 8.84 -9.06 16.19
CA ALA A 73 8.09 -8.46 17.29
C ALA A 73 6.57 -8.48 17.09
N TRP A 74 6.07 -8.34 15.85
CA TRP A 74 4.62 -8.28 15.60
C TRP A 74 4.02 -9.57 15.03
N THR A 75 4.83 -10.50 14.53
CA THR A 75 4.40 -11.84 14.12
C THR A 75 4.68 -12.90 15.18
N LEU A 76 5.27 -12.53 16.32
CA LEU A 76 5.66 -13.45 17.41
C LEU A 76 6.55 -14.61 16.92
N THR A 77 7.28 -14.40 15.83
CA THR A 77 8.20 -15.38 15.27
C THR A 77 9.57 -15.24 15.92
N ASP A 78 10.28 -16.36 16.02
CA ASP A 78 11.62 -16.37 16.59
C ASP A 78 12.61 -15.51 15.79
N THR A 79 13.74 -15.15 16.41
CA THR A 79 14.77 -14.30 15.77
C THR A 79 15.39 -14.92 14.49
N GLY A 80 15.13 -16.21 14.24
CA GLY A 80 15.40 -16.90 12.99
C GLY A 80 14.56 -16.46 11.79
N ALA A 81 13.65 -15.48 11.94
CA ALA A 81 12.80 -14.95 10.86
C ALA A 81 13.56 -14.33 9.67
N PHE A 82 14.88 -14.25 9.71
CA PHE A 82 15.74 -13.79 8.60
C PHE A 82 16.88 -14.76 8.28
N ALA A 83 16.75 -16.05 8.65
CA ALA A 83 17.82 -17.04 8.50
C ALA A 83 18.16 -17.36 7.03
N SER A 84 17.20 -17.18 6.12
CA SER A 84 17.39 -17.38 4.68
C SER A 84 16.94 -16.16 3.86
N GLY A 85 17.43 -16.07 2.62
CA GLY A 85 16.99 -15.04 1.68
C GLY A 85 15.48 -15.12 1.35
N ILE A 86 14.89 -16.32 1.45
CA ILE A 86 13.44 -16.51 1.28
C ILE A 86 12.69 -15.90 2.45
N ASP A 87 13.20 -16.04 3.69
CA ASP A 87 12.56 -15.46 4.87
C ASP A 87 12.56 -13.93 4.81
N VAL A 88 13.63 -13.33 4.30
CA VAL A 88 13.69 -11.88 4.03
C VAL A 88 12.63 -11.47 3.00
N ALA A 89 12.48 -12.22 1.91
CA ALA A 89 11.48 -11.92 0.89
C ALA A 89 10.05 -12.01 1.46
N VAL A 90 9.76 -13.05 2.24
CA VAL A 90 8.47 -13.21 2.94
C VAL A 90 8.25 -12.06 3.92
N ALA A 91 9.27 -11.64 4.65
CA ALA A 91 9.17 -10.53 5.58
C ALA A 91 8.89 -9.19 4.89
N VAL A 92 9.52 -8.93 3.74
CA VAL A 92 9.24 -7.75 2.92
C VAL A 92 7.81 -7.77 2.40
N LEU A 93 7.33 -8.93 1.92
CA LEU A 93 5.96 -9.10 1.44
C LEU A 93 4.93 -8.85 2.55
N LEU A 94 5.19 -9.36 3.75
CA LEU A 94 4.34 -9.12 4.92
C LEU A 94 4.39 -7.67 5.38
N GLY A 95 5.57 -7.05 5.44
CA GLY A 95 5.74 -5.63 5.75
C GLY A 95 5.09 -4.71 4.71
N LEU A 96 4.89 -5.18 3.48
CA LEU A 96 4.22 -4.43 2.43
C LEU A 96 2.75 -4.13 2.79
N VAL A 97 2.09 -5.02 3.53
CA VAL A 97 0.69 -4.87 3.94
C VAL A 97 0.47 -3.59 4.78
N PRO A 98 1.13 -3.41 5.94
CA PRO A 98 1.02 -2.16 6.68
C PRO A 98 1.66 -0.97 5.95
N GLY A 99 2.71 -1.18 5.14
CA GLY A 99 3.32 -0.11 4.34
C GLY A 99 2.36 0.51 3.32
N VAL A 100 1.57 -0.33 2.65
CA VAL A 100 0.49 0.08 1.74
C VAL A 100 -0.60 0.88 2.47
N LEU A 101 -0.99 0.47 3.67
CA LEU A 101 -1.97 1.19 4.48
C LEU A 101 -1.48 2.61 4.83
N VAL A 102 -0.21 2.72 5.23
CA VAL A 102 0.43 4.02 5.50
C VAL A 102 0.50 4.87 4.22
N ALA A 103 0.89 4.29 3.08
CA ALA A 103 0.93 4.99 1.81
C ALA A 103 -0.44 5.56 1.42
N ALA A 104 -1.51 4.76 1.55
CA ALA A 104 -2.88 5.17 1.26
C ALA A 104 -3.35 6.31 2.19
N ALA A 105 -3.06 6.21 3.49
CA ALA A 105 -3.38 7.25 4.47
C ALA A 105 -2.65 8.57 4.14
N VAL A 106 -1.34 8.50 3.86
CA VAL A 106 -0.52 9.67 3.52
C VAL A 106 -0.98 10.30 2.21
N PHE A 107 -1.27 9.50 1.18
CA PHE A 107 -1.82 10.00 -0.08
C PHE A 107 -3.13 10.76 0.14
N THR A 108 -4.02 10.19 0.95
CA THR A 108 -5.32 10.80 1.29
C THR A 108 -5.10 12.11 2.03
N MET A 109 -4.29 12.14 3.08
CA MET A 109 -4.00 13.38 3.81
C MET A 109 -3.31 14.45 2.95
N ALA A 110 -2.35 14.04 2.12
CA ALA A 110 -1.62 14.96 1.25
C ALA A 110 -2.51 15.53 0.14
N SER A 111 -3.36 14.70 -0.47
CA SER A 111 -4.33 15.16 -1.48
C SER A 111 -5.37 16.10 -0.88
N LEU A 112 -5.86 15.82 0.34
CA LEU A 112 -6.74 16.70 1.10
C LEU A 112 -6.08 18.06 1.36
N ARG A 113 -4.84 18.07 1.88
CA ARG A 113 -4.07 19.31 2.13
C ARG A 113 -3.76 20.08 0.84
N CYS A 114 -3.49 19.39 -0.26
CA CYS A 114 -3.22 20.04 -1.55
C CYS A 114 -4.49 20.64 -2.16
N ALA A 115 -5.64 19.98 -2.00
CA ALA A 115 -6.93 20.47 -2.46
C ALA A 115 -7.45 21.64 -1.62
N SER A 116 -7.15 21.69 -0.32
CA SER A 116 -7.58 22.76 0.59
C SER A 116 -6.67 24.00 0.56
N ARG A 117 -5.46 23.91 0.00
CA ARG A 117 -4.63 25.10 -0.23
C ARG A 117 -5.29 25.99 -1.27
N GLY A 118 -5.75 27.16 -0.84
CA GLY A 118 -6.27 28.22 -1.70
C GLY A 118 -5.29 28.64 -2.82
N PRO A 119 -5.74 29.44 -3.79
CA PRO A 119 -4.89 29.92 -4.86
C PRO A 119 -3.61 30.51 -4.26
N ARG A 120 -2.44 30.11 -4.77
CA ARG A 120 -1.25 30.94 -4.55
C ARG A 120 -1.58 32.24 -5.26
N VAL A 121 -1.88 33.29 -4.49
CA VAL A 121 -1.68 34.65 -4.97
C VAL A 121 -0.18 34.72 -5.27
N GLN A 122 0.17 34.48 -6.53
CA GLN A 122 1.45 34.91 -7.07
C GLN A 122 1.35 36.44 -7.03
N ALA A 123 1.95 37.02 -6.00
CA ALA A 123 2.30 38.43 -6.04
C ALA A 123 3.17 38.62 -7.28
N ALA A 124 2.68 39.49 -8.16
CA ALA A 124 3.37 39.96 -9.36
C ALA A 124 4.65 40.72 -8.99
#